data_AF-A0A653CE87-F1
#
_entry.id   AF-A0A653CE87-F1
#
_cell.length_a   1.000
_cell.length_b   1.000
_cell.length_c   1.000
_cell.angle_alpha   90.00
_cell.angle_beta   90.00
_cell.angle_gamma   90.00
#
_symmetry.space_group_name_H-M   'P 1'
#
loop_
_entity.id
_entity.type
_entity.pdbx_description
1 polymer ?
#
loop_
_entity_poly.entity_id
_entity_poly.type
_entity_poly.pdbx_seq_one_letter_code
_entity_poly.pdbx_strand_id
1 'polypeptide(L)'
;MAASMCSLVAYTYSEALAHQRNMMAVKLFALAAVGQLVYGEAHTTIAICYRSINELEATHLQGLHLIEKELLHLIQQVHIRNPKVAASSFFDVNFSMSGFVITSVTSYIIVTLQFMIQSK
;
A
#
# COMPACT_ATOMS: atom_id res chain seq x y z
N MET A 1 -9.16 29.65 38.78
CA MET A 1 -8.93 29.98 37.36
C MET A 1 -7.83 29.15 36.70
N ALA A 2 -6.70 28.85 37.36
CA ALA A 2 -5.61 28.05 36.75
C ALA A 2 -6.00 26.60 36.34
N ALA A 3 -6.85 25.92 37.12
CA ALA A 3 -7.29 24.55 36.80
C ALA A 3 -8.12 24.45 35.51
N SER A 4 -8.88 25.51 35.17
CA SER A 4 -9.71 25.55 33.96
C SER A 4 -8.87 25.75 32.69
N MET A 5 -7.77 26.52 32.77
CA MET A 5 -6.85 26.70 31.65
C MET A 5 -6.02 25.44 31.37
N CYS A 6 -5.64 24.70 32.42
CA CYS A 6 -4.91 23.43 32.25
C CYS A 6 -5.75 22.35 31.54
N SER A 7 -7.05 22.27 31.85
CA SER A 7 -7.98 21.37 31.15
C SER A 7 -8.22 21.76 29.69
N LEU A 8 -8.29 23.07 29.38
CA LEU A 8 -8.46 23.56 28.00
C LEU A 8 -7.24 23.26 27.12
N VAL A 9 -6.03 23.41 27.69
CA VAL A 9 -4.78 23.06 27.01
C VAL A 9 -4.68 21.54 26.81
N ALA A 10 -5.01 20.72 27.83
CA ALA A 10 -5.02 19.28 27.68
C ALA A 10 -6.03 18.78 26.61
N TYR A 11 -7.20 19.42 26.52
CA TYR A 11 -8.24 19.06 25.54
C TYR A 11 -7.83 19.43 24.12
N THR A 12 -7.30 20.63 23.90
CA THR A 12 -6.80 21.07 22.59
C THR A 12 -5.60 20.26 22.10
N TYR A 13 -4.70 19.86 23.01
CA TYR A 13 -3.62 18.92 22.68
C TYR A 13 -4.16 17.53 22.32
N SER A 14 -5.19 17.05 23.02
CA SER A 14 -5.83 15.76 22.72
C SER A 14 -6.53 15.76 21.35
N GLU A 15 -7.23 16.84 20.98
CA GLU A 15 -7.86 16.98 19.66
C GLU A 15 -6.83 17.12 18.54
N ALA A 16 -5.77 17.90 18.75
CA ALA A 16 -4.68 18.02 17.78
C ALA A 16 -3.95 16.69 17.56
N LEU A 17 -3.73 15.91 18.62
CA LEU A 17 -3.18 14.55 18.52
C LEU A 17 -4.12 13.61 17.75
N ALA A 18 -5.42 13.69 18.00
CA ALA A 18 -6.43 12.88 17.31
C ALA A 18 -6.48 13.22 15.80
N HIS A 19 -6.42 14.52 15.45
CA HIS A 19 -6.36 14.97 14.07
C HIS A 19 -5.07 14.52 13.37
N GLN A 20 -3.92 14.61 14.05
CA GLN A 20 -2.63 14.12 13.54
C GLN A 20 -2.66 12.60 13.32
N ARG A 21 -3.28 11.85 14.23
CA ARG A 21 -3.43 10.38 14.15
C ARG A 21 -4.33 9.96 12.99
N ASN A 22 -5.46 10.65 12.81
CA ASN A 22 -6.39 10.38 11.70
C ASN A 22 -5.72 10.70 10.36
N MET A 23 -5.00 11.82 10.27
CA MET A 23 -4.28 12.19 9.06
C MET A 23 -3.15 11.19 8.72
N MET A 24 -2.46 10.65 9.72
CA MET A 24 -1.43 9.62 9.52
C MET A 24 -2.02 8.30 9.00
N ALA A 25 -3.14 7.85 9.57
CA ALA A 25 -3.84 6.66 9.12
C ALA A 25 -4.32 6.80 7.67
N VAL A 26 -4.92 7.94 7.31
CA VAL A 26 -5.37 8.23 5.95
C VAL A 26 -4.20 8.18 4.96
N LYS A 27 -3.05 8.78 5.30
CA LYS A 27 -1.85 8.75 4.45
C LYS A 27 -1.31 7.33 4.26
N LEU A 28 -1.30 6.51 5.31
CA LEU A 28 -0.88 5.11 5.23
C LEU A 28 -1.77 4.30 4.28
N PHE A 29 -3.09 4.43 4.43
CA PHE A 29 -4.05 3.73 3.57
C PHE A 29 -4.01 4.22 2.12
N ALA A 30 -3.87 5.53 1.90
CA ALA A 30 -3.73 6.08 0.56
C ALA A 30 -2.48 5.52 -0.14
N LEU A 31 -1.35 5.45 0.56
CA LEU A 31 -0.12 4.89 0.01
C LEU A 31 -0.25 3.37 -0.25
N ALA A 32 -0.87 2.63 0.68
CA ALA A 32 -1.13 1.19 0.51
C ALA A 32 -2.06 0.91 -0.68
N ALA A 33 -3.07 1.76 -0.90
CA ALA A 33 -3.97 1.66 -2.04
C ALA A 33 -3.23 1.91 -3.36
N VAL A 34 -2.39 2.94 -3.43
CA VAL A 34 -1.56 3.21 -4.62
C VAL A 34 -0.60 2.04 -4.89
N GLY A 35 0.06 1.52 -3.86
CA GLY A 35 0.96 0.37 -4.02
C GLY A 35 0.27 -0.88 -4.54
N GLN A 36 -0.97 -1.15 -4.09
CA GLN A 36 -1.79 -2.25 -4.59
C GLN A 36 -2.28 -2.01 -6.03
N LEU A 37 -2.67 -0.79 -6.37
CA LEU A 37 -3.06 -0.44 -7.74
C LEU A 37 -1.92 -0.63 -8.73
N VAL A 38 -0.72 -0.12 -8.41
CA VAL A 38 0.46 -0.28 -9.27
C VAL A 38 0.79 -1.76 -9.50
N TYR A 39 0.74 -2.56 -8.43
CA TYR A 39 0.98 -3.99 -8.54
C TYR A 39 -0.09 -4.70 -9.39
N GLY A 40 -1.37 -4.37 -9.18
CA GLY A 40 -2.48 -4.95 -9.94
C GLY A 40 -2.46 -4.56 -11.42
N GLU A 41 -2.12 -3.31 -11.73
CA GLU A 41 -2.02 -2.81 -13.11
C GLU A 41 -0.89 -3.51 -13.88
N ALA A 42 0.23 -3.77 -13.22
CA ALA A 42 1.34 -4.52 -13.81
C ALA A 42 0.97 -5.96 -14.19
N HIS A 43 0.23 -6.65 -13.32
CA HIS A 43 -0.31 -7.98 -13.63
C HIS A 43 -1.33 -7.94 -14.76
N THR A 44 -2.19 -6.92 -14.77
CA THR A 44 -3.17 -6.71 -15.84
C THR A 44 -2.49 -6.47 -17.18
N THR A 45 -1.41 -5.67 -17.19
CA THR A 45 -0.59 -5.42 -18.38
C THR A 45 -0.02 -6.72 -18.96
N ILE A 46 0.52 -7.61 -18.11
CA ILE A 46 1.01 -8.92 -18.55
C ILE A 46 -0.12 -9.74 -19.20
N ALA A 47 -1.30 -9.77 -18.57
CA ALA A 47 -2.45 -10.53 -19.08
C ALA A 47 -2.92 -10.00 -20.44
N ILE A 48 -2.94 -8.67 -20.63
CA ILE A 48 -3.27 -8.03 -21.91
C ILE A 48 -2.24 -8.43 -22.96
N CYS A 49 -0.94 -8.36 -22.65
CA CYS A 49 0.10 -8.73 -23.61
C CYS A 49 -0.03 -10.18 -24.08
N TYR A 50 -0.28 -11.13 -23.18
CA TYR A 50 -0.51 -12.52 -23.56
C TYR A 50 -1.77 -12.70 -24.42
N ARG A 51 -2.87 -12.01 -24.08
CA ARG A 51 -4.08 -12.03 -24.92
C ARG A 51 -3.79 -11.52 -26.32
N SER A 52 -3.07 -10.41 -26.44
CA SER A 52 -2.70 -9.83 -27.74
C SER A 52 -1.81 -10.75 -28.56
N ILE A 53 -0.85 -11.45 -27.94
CA ILE A 53 -0.03 -12.46 -28.63
C ILE A 53 -0.91 -13.57 -29.21
N ASN A 54 -1.83 -14.10 -28.41
CA ASN A 54 -2.73 -15.19 -28.83
C ASN A 54 -3.68 -14.75 -29.97
N GLU A 55 -4.16 -13.50 -29.95
CA GLU A 55 -4.96 -12.92 -31.05
C GLU A 55 -4.14 -12.71 -32.32
N LEU A 56 -2.87 -12.29 -32.19
CA LEU A 56 -1.93 -12.13 -33.30
C LEU A 56 -1.65 -13.46 -34.00
N GLU A 57 -1.40 -14.52 -33.22
CA GLU A 57 -1.11 -15.86 -33.74
C GLU A 57 -2.30 -16.42 -34.55
N ALA A 58 -3.53 -16.16 -34.07
CA ALA A 58 -4.77 -16.53 -34.75
C ALA A 58 -4.99 -15.80 -36.09
N THR A 59 -4.39 -14.61 -36.28
CA THR A 59 -4.64 -13.75 -37.45
C THR A 59 -3.64 -14.02 -38.61
N HIS A 60 -2.58 -14.79 -38.38
CA HIS A 60 -1.62 -15.30 -39.39
C HIS A 60 -1.12 -14.27 -40.42
N LEU A 61 -0.84 -13.05 -39.96
CA LEU A 61 -0.44 -11.92 -40.81
C LEU A 61 1.08 -11.79 -40.85
N GLN A 62 1.66 -11.84 -42.06
CA GLN A 62 3.10 -11.79 -42.30
C GLN A 62 3.68 -10.44 -41.81
N GLY A 63 4.64 -10.49 -40.87
CA GLY A 63 5.30 -9.30 -40.29
C GLY A 63 5.04 -9.05 -38.80
N LEU A 64 4.09 -9.77 -38.19
CA LEU A 64 3.75 -9.66 -36.76
C LEU A 64 4.81 -10.17 -35.78
N HIS A 65 5.79 -10.95 -36.25
CA HIS A 65 6.85 -11.53 -35.41
C HIS A 65 7.65 -10.47 -34.64
N LEU A 66 7.76 -9.25 -35.18
CA LEU A 66 8.39 -8.14 -34.46
C LEU A 66 7.54 -7.68 -33.28
N ILE A 67 6.21 -7.60 -33.47
CA ILE A 67 5.26 -7.16 -32.45
C ILE A 67 5.17 -8.19 -31.32
N GLU A 68 5.10 -9.48 -31.66
CA GLU A 68 5.13 -10.58 -30.69
C GLU A 68 6.39 -10.53 -29.82
N LYS A 69 7.56 -10.32 -30.44
CA LYS A 69 8.83 -10.22 -29.72
C LYS A 69 8.86 -9.04 -28.76
N GLU A 70 8.34 -7.87 -29.16
CA GLU A 70 8.26 -6.69 -28.29
C GLU A 70 7.29 -6.92 -27.11
N LEU A 71 6.13 -7.54 -27.35
CA LEU A 71 5.18 -7.93 -26.30
C LEU A 71 5.82 -8.88 -25.28
N LEU A 72 6.59 -9.88 -25.76
CA LEU A 72 7.32 -10.81 -24.90
C LEU A 72 8.40 -10.10 -24.07
N HIS A 73 9.17 -9.18 -24.65
CA HIS A 73 10.13 -8.36 -23.90
C HIS A 73 9.43 -7.51 -22.82
N LEU A 74 8.26 -6.96 -23.13
CA LEU A 74 7.50 -6.15 -22.19
C LEU A 74 6.99 -6.99 -21.01
N ILE A 75 6.49 -8.20 -21.29
CA ILE A 75 6.14 -9.18 -20.25
C ILE A 75 7.35 -9.51 -19.39
N GLN A 76 8.50 -9.83 -20.00
CA GLN A 76 9.74 -10.14 -19.28
C GLN A 76 10.19 -8.97 -18.40
N GLN A 77 10.14 -7.74 -18.91
CA GLN A 77 10.53 -6.56 -18.16
C GLN A 77 9.63 -6.35 -16.94
N VAL A 78 8.31 -6.47 -17.10
CA VAL A 78 7.36 -6.32 -15.99
C VAL A 78 7.53 -7.45 -14.98
N HIS A 79 7.78 -8.68 -15.44
CA HIS A 79 8.03 -9.82 -14.56
C HIS A 79 9.32 -9.68 -13.74
N ILE A 80 10.42 -9.28 -14.39
CA ILE A 80 11.73 -9.10 -13.74
C ILE A 80 11.71 -7.90 -12.79
N ARG A 81 11.17 -6.76 -13.23
CA ARG A 81 11.14 -5.55 -12.41
C ARG A 81 10.09 -5.59 -11.32
N ASN A 82 9.02 -6.37 -11.51
CA ASN A 82 7.91 -6.56 -10.58
C ASN A 82 7.51 -5.24 -9.89
N PRO A 83 6.94 -4.27 -10.65
CA PRO A 83 6.76 -2.91 -10.18
C PRO A 83 5.90 -2.90 -8.92
N LYS A 84 6.53 -2.48 -7.83
CA LYS A 84 5.95 -2.38 -6.50
C LYS A 84 6.42 -1.10 -5.85
N VAL A 85 5.54 -0.49 -5.07
CA VAL A 85 5.91 0.66 -4.25
C VAL A 85 6.60 0.12 -3.01
N ALA A 86 7.90 0.37 -2.87
CA ALA A 86 8.67 -0.05 -1.71
C ALA A 86 9.09 1.17 -0.88
N ALA A 87 9.00 1.06 0.45
CA ALA A 87 9.54 2.07 1.35
C ALA A 87 11.02 1.81 1.57
N SER A 88 11.88 2.55 0.86
CA SER A 88 13.35 2.44 0.98
C SER A 88 13.87 1.00 0.85
N SER A 89 13.20 0.17 0.03
CA SER A 89 13.51 -1.26 -0.16
C SER A 89 13.36 -2.17 1.07
N PHE A 90 12.84 -1.68 2.20
CA PHE A 90 12.64 -2.50 3.39
C PHE A 90 11.35 -3.33 3.34
N PHE A 91 10.29 -2.75 2.80
CA PHE A 91 8.99 -3.40 2.71
C PHE A 91 8.19 -2.87 1.52
N ASP A 92 7.42 -3.78 0.91
CA ASP A 92 6.41 -3.44 -0.10
C ASP A 92 5.24 -2.75 0.60
N VAL A 93 4.88 -1.57 0.12
CA VAL A 93 3.74 -0.81 0.62
C VAL A 93 2.47 -1.35 -0.01
N ASN A 94 1.71 -2.10 0.77
CA ASN A 94 0.46 -2.72 0.34
C ASN A 94 -0.50 -2.88 1.53
N PHE A 95 -1.72 -3.33 1.29
CA PHE A 95 -2.71 -3.50 2.37
C PHE A 95 -2.26 -4.47 3.47
N SER A 96 -1.44 -5.48 3.15
CA SER A 96 -0.90 -6.40 4.14
C SER A 96 0.04 -5.67 5.10
N MET A 97 0.96 -4.86 4.57
CA MET A 97 1.87 -4.02 5.38
C MET A 97 1.11 -3.03 6.25
N SER A 98 0.09 -2.34 5.71
CA SER A 98 -0.74 -1.45 6.53
C SER A 98 -1.49 -2.19 7.64
N GLY A 99 -1.95 -3.41 7.37
CA GLY A 99 -2.58 -4.28 8.36
C GLY A 99 -1.62 -4.59 9.51
N PHE A 100 -0.39 -5.00 9.19
CA PHE A 100 0.64 -5.25 10.22
C PHE A 100 0.92 -4.02 11.08
N VAL A 101 1.03 -2.82 10.48
CA VAL A 101 1.23 -1.57 11.24
C VAL A 101 0.06 -1.33 12.19
N ILE A 102 -1.18 -1.42 11.72
CA ILE A 102 -2.37 -1.18 12.54
C ILE A 102 -2.46 -2.19 13.67
N THR A 103 -2.26 -3.48 13.37
CA THR A 103 -2.26 -4.54 14.38
C THR A 103 -1.17 -4.34 15.42
N SER A 104 0.03 -3.90 15.03
CA SER A 104 1.12 -3.62 15.98
C SER A 104 0.78 -2.50 16.95
N VAL A 105 0.18 -1.40 16.45
CA VAL A 105 -0.25 -0.27 17.28
C VAL A 105 -1.39 -0.68 18.21
N THR A 106 -2.39 -1.41 17.70
CA THR A 106 -3.49 -1.93 18.51
C THR A 106 -2.99 -2.87 19.60
N SER A 107 -2.06 -3.78 19.27
CA SER A 107 -1.44 -4.69 20.23
C SER A 107 -0.71 -3.94 21.34
N TYR A 108 0.08 -2.92 20.99
CA TYR A 108 0.76 -2.07 21.97
C TYR A 108 -0.23 -1.39 22.94
N ILE A 109 -1.34 -0.85 22.42
CA ILE A 109 -2.38 -0.22 23.23
C ILE A 109 -2.99 -1.23 24.20
N ILE A 110 -3.37 -2.43 23.72
CA ILE A 110 -3.98 -3.47 24.55
C ILE A 110 -3.05 -3.86 25.70
N VAL A 111 -1.79 -4.14 25.40
CA VAL A 111 -0.80 -4.55 26.40
C VAL A 111 -0.60 -3.44 27.44
N THR A 112 -0.47 -2.18 27.00
CA THR A 112 -0.30 -1.05 27.91
C THR A 112 -1.50 -0.88 28.83
N LEU A 113 -2.73 -1.00 28.30
CA LEU A 113 -3.94 -0.95 29.11
C LEU A 113 -4.02 -2.09 30.13
N GLN A 114 -3.63 -3.30 29.76
CA GLN A 114 -3.59 -4.45 30.69
C GLN A 114 -2.64 -4.20 31.86
N PHE A 115 -1.42 -3.71 31.60
CA PHE A 115 -0.48 -3.35 32.66
C PHE A 115 -0.99 -2.22 33.54
N MET A 116 -1.64 -1.19 32.97
CA MET A 116 -2.21 -0.08 33.75
C MET A 116 -3.37 -0.51 34.65
N ILE A 117 -4.22 -1.43 34.18
CA ILE A 117 -5.36 -1.94 34.95
C ILE A 117 -4.90 -2.89 36.07
N GLN A 118 -3.89 -3.73 35.81
CA GLN A 118 -3.34 -4.66 36.81
C GLN A 118 -2.36 -4.01 37.80
N SER A 119 -1.83 -2.83 37.49
CA SER A 119 -0.97 -2.05 38.40
C SER A 119 -1.76 -1.33 39.51
N LYS A 120 -3.07 -1.57 39.61
CA LYS A 120 -3.98 -0.96 40.59
C LYS A 120 -4.51 -2.04 41.53
#